data_AF-A0A960BWC3-F1
#
_entry.id   AF-A0A960BWC3-F1
#
_cell.length_a   1.000
_cell.length_b   1.000
_cell.length_c   1.000
_cell.angle_alpha   90.00
_cell.angle_beta   90.00
_cell.angle_gamma   90.00
#
_symmetry.space_group_name_H-M   'P 1'
#
loop_
_entity.id
_entity.type
_entity.pdbx_description
1 polymer ?
#
loop_
_entity_poly.entity_id
_entity_poly.type
_entity_poly.pdbx_seq_one_letter_code
_entity_poly.pdbx_strand_id
1 'polypeptide(L)'
;METAREEATIDLLGVLAYGELQAFERLSMDAVLSPDLAGREAVTEMAIGEYGHYKILVEGLRARGADPMSAMRPFVAPIENFHKSTAPADYPEALVKIYVGDGIAADFYREVAQF
;
A
#
# COMPACT_ATOMS: atom_id res chain seq x y z
N MET A 1 10.71 19.81 18.96
CA MET A 1 9.46 19.96 18.18
C MET A 1 9.68 19.55 16.73
N GLU A 2 10.77 20.00 16.10
CA GLU A 2 11.17 19.58 14.74
C GLU A 2 11.57 18.10 14.64
N THR A 3 12.34 17.58 15.60
CA THR A 3 12.71 16.15 15.65
C THR A 3 11.50 15.21 15.76
N ALA A 4 10.50 15.57 16.58
CA ALA A 4 9.27 14.79 16.72
C ALA A 4 8.42 14.78 15.44
N ARG A 5 8.46 15.87 14.66
CA ARG A 5 7.79 15.94 13.36
C ARG A 5 8.49 15.06 12.33
N GLU A 6 9.82 15.03 12.36
CA GLU A 6 10.61 14.16 11.48
C GLU A 6 10.35 12.68 11.78
N GLU A 7 10.34 12.31 13.07
CA GLU A 7 9.98 10.95 13.50
C GLU A 7 8.57 10.55 13.05
N ALA A 8 7.58 11.43 13.23
CA ALA A 8 6.22 11.18 12.75
C ALA A 8 6.13 11.05 11.21
N THR A 9 6.97 11.79 10.48
CA THR A 9 7.06 11.69 9.02
C THR A 9 7.66 10.35 8.60
N ILE A 10 8.70 9.88 9.30
CA ILE A 10 9.30 8.56 9.08
C ILE A 10 8.28 7.45 9.35
N ASP A 11 7.51 7.56 10.44
CA ASP A 11 6.44 6.61 10.76
C ASP A 11 5.35 6.60 9.68
N LEU A 12 4.91 7.78 9.23
CA LEU A 12 3.94 7.91 8.14
C LEU A 12 4.45 7.26 6.85
N LEU A 13 5.67 7.56 6.43
CA LEU A 13 6.26 6.94 5.25
C LEU A 13 6.44 5.43 5.42
N GLY A 14 6.73 4.97 6.64
CA GLY A 14 6.86 3.55 6.98
C GLY A 14 5.55 2.79 6.81
N VAL A 15 4.42 3.32 7.34
CA VAL A 15 3.11 2.67 7.17
C VAL A 15 2.68 2.66 5.71
N LEU A 16 2.93 3.74 4.97
CA LEU A 16 2.57 3.84 3.56
C LEU A 16 3.42 2.89 2.70
N ALA A 17 4.73 2.82 2.94
CA ALA A 17 5.60 1.94 2.17
C ALA A 17 5.20 0.46 2.36
N TYR A 18 4.91 0.05 3.59
CA TYR A 18 4.46 -1.33 3.81
C TYR A 18 3.07 -1.59 3.22
N GLY A 19 2.16 -0.61 3.29
CA GLY A 19 0.84 -0.66 2.66
C GLY A 19 0.92 -0.89 1.16
N GLU A 20 1.70 -0.07 0.44
CA GLU A 20 1.90 -0.17 -1.02
C GLU A 20 2.57 -1.49 -1.42
N LEU A 21 3.55 -1.97 -0.65
CA LEU A 21 4.17 -3.27 -0.91
C LEU A 21 3.17 -4.42 -0.77
N GLN A 22 2.36 -4.40 0.29
CA GLN A 22 1.34 -5.41 0.51
C GLN A 22 0.20 -5.29 -0.52
N ALA A 23 -0.18 -4.09 -0.94
CA ALA A 23 -1.16 -3.87 -1.99
C ALA A 23 -0.69 -4.47 -3.32
N PHE A 24 0.57 -4.24 -3.72
CA PHE A 24 1.17 -4.90 -4.89
C PHE A 24 1.07 -6.43 -4.83
N GLU A 25 1.46 -7.03 -3.70
CA GLU A 25 1.40 -8.49 -3.52
C GLU A 25 -0.03 -9.02 -3.64
N ARG A 26 -1.00 -8.33 -3.03
CA ARG A 26 -2.41 -8.73 -3.05
C ARG A 26 -3.04 -8.55 -4.42
N LEU A 27 -2.84 -7.40 -5.08
CA LEU A 27 -3.32 -7.18 -6.44
C LEU A 27 -2.76 -8.22 -7.41
N SER A 28 -1.48 -8.57 -7.28
CA SER A 28 -0.85 -9.60 -8.09
C SER A 28 -1.51 -10.98 -7.90
N MET A 29 -1.91 -11.31 -6.66
CA MET A 29 -2.67 -12.53 -6.36
C MET A 29 -4.13 -12.45 -6.85
N ASP A 30 -4.76 -11.30 -6.75
CA ASP A 30 -6.16 -11.11 -7.13
C ASP A 30 -6.32 -11.09 -8.66
N ALA A 31 -5.29 -10.66 -9.41
CA ALA A 31 -5.29 -10.64 -10.88
C ALA A 31 -5.51 -12.03 -11.50
N VAL A 32 -5.03 -13.11 -10.87
CA VAL A 32 -5.26 -14.48 -11.37
C VAL A 32 -6.69 -14.97 -11.18
N LEU A 33 -7.51 -14.29 -10.39
CA LEU A 33 -8.95 -14.60 -10.26
C LEU A 33 -9.77 -14.10 -11.46
N SER A 34 -9.22 -13.19 -12.28
CA SER A 34 -9.95 -12.58 -13.39
C SER A 34 -10.43 -13.62 -14.42
N PRO A 35 -11.69 -13.54 -14.88
CA PRO A 35 -12.24 -14.51 -15.85
C PRO A 35 -11.76 -14.25 -17.28
N ASP A 36 -11.14 -13.10 -17.56
CA ASP A 36 -10.67 -12.72 -18.88
C ASP A 36 -9.30 -12.01 -18.83
N LEU A 37 -8.68 -11.87 -20.00
CA LEU A 37 -7.35 -11.29 -20.12
C LEU A 37 -7.33 -9.79 -19.81
N ALA A 38 -8.40 -9.06 -20.13
CA ALA A 38 -8.47 -7.62 -19.97
C ALA A 38 -8.53 -7.23 -18.49
N GLY A 39 -9.36 -7.92 -17.70
CA GLY A 39 -9.41 -7.72 -16.26
C GLY A 39 -8.11 -8.11 -15.56
N ARG A 40 -7.46 -9.18 -16.02
CA ARG A 40 -6.14 -9.59 -15.52
C ARG A 40 -5.07 -8.53 -15.80
N GLU A 41 -5.04 -7.99 -17.02
CA GLU A 41 -4.11 -6.93 -17.41
C GLU A 41 -4.32 -5.67 -16.56
N ALA A 42 -5.57 -5.22 -16.42
CA ALA A 42 -5.90 -4.03 -15.63
C ALA A 42 -5.46 -4.14 -14.16
N VAL A 43 -5.75 -5.26 -13.48
CA VAL A 43 -5.33 -5.45 -12.07
C VAL A 43 -3.81 -5.59 -11.96
N THR A 44 -3.15 -6.19 -12.97
CA THR A 44 -1.69 -6.28 -13.00
C THR A 44 -1.04 -4.91 -13.16
N GLU A 45 -1.59 -4.05 -14.03
CA GLU A 45 -1.12 -2.67 -14.19
C GLU A 45 -1.25 -1.88 -12.88
N MET A 46 -2.38 -2.00 -12.19
CA MET A 46 -2.55 -1.40 -10.86
C MET A 46 -1.49 -1.89 -9.88
N ALA A 47 -1.22 -3.20 -9.82
CA ALA A 47 -0.19 -3.77 -8.94
C ALA A 47 1.19 -3.13 -9.22
N ILE A 48 1.57 -3.00 -10.49
CA ILE A 48 2.83 -2.36 -10.89
C ILE A 48 2.90 -0.91 -10.40
N GLY A 49 1.77 -0.19 -10.43
CA GLY A 49 1.61 1.14 -9.85
C GLY A 49 1.97 1.20 -8.37
N GLU A 50 1.36 0.33 -7.56
CA GLU A 50 1.62 0.25 -6.11
C GLU A 50 3.11 -0.02 -5.81
N TYR A 51 3.75 -0.94 -6.55
CA TYR A 51 5.18 -1.18 -6.38
C TYR A 51 6.03 0.03 -6.80
N GLY A 52 5.55 0.81 -7.77
CA GLY A 52 6.09 2.12 -8.12
C GLY A 52 6.08 3.09 -6.94
N HIS A 53 4.94 3.26 -6.29
CA HIS A 53 4.79 4.12 -5.11
C HIS A 53 5.65 3.64 -3.94
N TYR A 54 5.68 2.34 -3.66
CA TYR A 54 6.55 1.73 -2.65
C TYR A 54 8.01 2.19 -2.82
N LYS A 55 8.55 2.13 -4.04
CA LYS A 55 9.92 2.56 -4.31
C LYS A 55 10.13 4.05 -4.02
N ILE A 56 9.17 4.90 -4.38
CA ILE A 56 9.23 6.33 -4.10
C ILE A 56 9.28 6.58 -2.58
N LEU A 57 8.45 5.89 -1.81
CA LEU A 57 8.39 6.01 -0.35
C LEU A 57 9.69 5.51 0.32
N VAL A 58 10.24 4.40 -0.17
CA VAL A 58 11.55 3.87 0.28
C VAL A 58 12.67 4.86 0.06
N GLU A 59 12.74 5.50 -1.12
CA GLU A 59 13.72 6.55 -1.37
C GLU A 59 13.48 7.77 -0.45
N GLY A 60 12.22 8.12 -0.19
CA GLY A 60 11.84 9.17 0.75
C GLY A 60 12.33 8.89 2.18
N LEU A 61 12.25 7.65 2.65
CA LEU A 61 12.78 7.20 3.95
C LEU A 61 14.31 7.29 3.98
N ARG A 62 14.98 6.79 2.93
CA ARG A 62 16.45 6.82 2.82
C ARG A 62 16.99 8.25 2.81
N ALA A 63 16.34 9.16 2.09
CA ALA A 63 16.72 10.58 2.03
C ALA A 63 16.68 11.26 3.40
N ARG A 64 15.86 10.75 4.33
CA ARG A 64 15.73 11.22 5.72
C ARG A 64 16.68 10.49 6.70
N GLY A 65 17.54 9.61 6.19
CA GLY A 65 18.45 8.81 7.01
C GLY A 65 17.80 7.65 7.75
N ALA A 66 16.53 7.32 7.44
CA ALA A 66 15.83 6.19 8.05
C ALA A 66 16.10 4.88 7.29
N ASP A 67 16.21 3.77 8.02
CA ASP A 67 16.20 2.43 7.43
C ASP A 67 14.76 2.02 7.07
N PRO A 68 14.44 1.78 5.78
CA PRO A 68 13.07 1.47 5.38
C PRO A 68 12.51 0.21 6.04
N MET A 69 13.35 -0.81 6.26
CA MET A 69 12.89 -2.06 6.87
C MET A 69 12.49 -1.85 8.34
N SER A 70 13.26 -1.04 9.07
CA SER A 70 12.95 -0.66 10.44
C SER A 70 11.71 0.22 10.53
N ALA A 71 11.55 1.19 9.61
CA ALA A 71 10.38 2.07 9.56
C ALA A 71 9.07 1.33 9.23
N MET A 72 9.11 0.32 8.36
CA MET A 72 7.94 -0.49 8.01
C MET A 72 7.55 -1.51 9.09
N ARG A 73 8.52 -2.02 9.86
CA ARG A 73 8.33 -3.16 10.78
C ARG A 73 7.15 -3.02 11.76
N PRO A 74 6.88 -1.85 12.38
CA PRO A 74 5.75 -1.69 13.30
C PRO A 74 4.40 -1.94 12.64
N PHE A 75 4.29 -1.74 11.32
CA PHE A 75 3.04 -1.78 10.57
C PHE A 75 2.76 -3.12 9.90
N VAL A 76 3.70 -4.06 9.98
CA VAL A 76 3.58 -5.41 9.38
C VAL A 76 2.36 -6.15 9.91
N ALA A 77 2.29 -6.36 11.22
CA ALA A 77 1.20 -7.11 11.84
C ALA A 77 -0.19 -6.50 11.60
N PRO A 78 -0.44 -5.19 11.81
CA PRO A 78 -1.77 -4.63 11.59
C PRO A 78 -2.23 -4.70 10.12
N ILE A 79 -1.33 -4.41 9.17
CA ILE A 79 -1.68 -4.47 7.73
C ILE A 79 -1.91 -5.91 7.28
N GLU A 80 -1.07 -6.86 7.69
CA GLU A 80 -1.31 -8.28 7.40
C GLU A 80 -2.65 -8.76 7.95
N ASN A 81 -3.00 -8.37 9.17
CA ASN A 81 -4.26 -8.76 9.80
C ASN A 81 -5.45 -8.20 9.01
N PHE A 82 -5.39 -6.93 8.59
CA PHE A 82 -6.42 -6.34 7.72
C PHE A 82 -6.62 -7.16 6.44
N HIS A 83 -5.55 -7.51 5.73
CA HIS A 83 -5.67 -8.28 4.49
C HIS A 83 -6.13 -9.72 4.72
N LYS A 84 -5.73 -10.37 5.82
CA LYS A 84 -6.23 -11.70 6.22
C LYS A 84 -7.73 -11.66 6.51
N SER A 85 -8.22 -10.62 7.18
CA SER A 85 -9.64 -10.44 7.49
C SER A 85 -10.49 -10.00 6.30
N THR A 86 -9.87 -9.69 5.15
CA THR A 86 -10.52 -9.19 3.93
C THR A 86 -10.09 -9.99 2.70
N ALA A 87 -9.73 -11.26 2.86
CA ALA A 87 -9.36 -12.10 1.73
C ALA A 87 -10.59 -12.30 0.81
N PRO A 88 -10.52 -11.93 -0.48
CA PRO A 88 -11.66 -12.11 -1.39
C PRO A 88 -11.86 -13.59 -1.71
N ALA A 89 -13.11 -14.02 -1.84
CA ALA A 89 -13.47 -15.37 -2.26
C ALA A 89 -13.42 -15.54 -3.79
N ASP A 90 -13.66 -14.47 -4.54
CA ASP A 90 -13.72 -14.46 -6.00
C ASP A 90 -13.33 -13.10 -6.59
N TYR A 91 -13.36 -12.99 -7.93
CA TYR A 91 -12.95 -11.79 -8.64
C TYR A 91 -13.87 -10.57 -8.36
N PRO A 92 -15.21 -10.69 -8.33
CA PRO A 92 -16.07 -9.59 -7.89
C PRO A 92 -15.72 -9.05 -6.49
N GLU A 93 -15.49 -9.92 -5.50
CA GLU A 93 -15.06 -9.47 -4.16
C GLU A 93 -13.69 -8.79 -4.20
N ALA A 94 -12.77 -9.31 -5.02
CA ALA A 94 -11.47 -8.67 -5.23
C ALA A 94 -11.64 -7.25 -5.80
N LEU A 95 -12.47 -7.06 -6.82
CA LEU A 95 -12.73 -5.73 -7.39
C LEU A 95 -13.31 -4.75 -6.38
N VAL A 96 -14.22 -5.20 -5.50
CA VAL A 96 -14.75 -4.35 -4.42
C VAL A 96 -13.65 -3.94 -3.45
N LYS A 97 -12.81 -4.90 -3.02
CA LYS A 97 -11.69 -4.62 -2.13
C LYS A 97 -10.70 -3.63 -2.75
N ILE A 98 -10.38 -3.81 -4.03
CA ILE A 98 -9.49 -2.93 -4.79
C ILE A 98 -10.07 -1.52 -4.83
N TYR A 99 -11.32 -1.37 -5.26
CA TYR A 99 -11.98 -0.07 -5.37
C TYR A 99 -12.06 0.68 -4.03
N VAL A 100 -12.46 -0.03 -2.96
CA VAL A 100 -12.57 0.56 -1.63
C VAL A 100 -11.20 0.90 -1.05
N GLY A 101 -10.23 0.00 -1.19
CA GLY A 101 -8.87 0.20 -0.68
C GLY A 101 -8.17 1.38 -1.33
N ASP A 102 -8.21 1.45 -2.67
CA ASP A 102 -7.62 2.54 -3.45
C ASP A 102 -8.27 3.89 -3.11
N GLY A 103 -9.61 3.93 -3.02
CA GLY A 103 -10.33 5.15 -2.65
C GLY A 103 -9.96 5.67 -1.26
N ILE A 104 -9.89 4.78 -0.26
CA ILE A 104 -9.50 5.16 1.11
C ILE A 104 -8.05 5.66 1.14
N ALA A 105 -7.14 5.00 0.43
CA ALA A 105 -5.74 5.43 0.36
C ALA A 105 -5.61 6.81 -0.30
N ALA A 106 -6.29 7.03 -1.43
CA ALA A 106 -6.28 8.31 -2.14
C ALA A 106 -6.89 9.46 -1.31
N ASP A 107 -7.95 9.21 -0.55
CA ASP A 107 -8.50 10.17 0.42
C ASP A 107 -7.50 10.46 1.53
N PHE A 108 -6.91 9.42 2.13
CA PHE A 108 -5.91 9.57 3.19
C PHE A 108 -4.72 10.41 2.72
N TYR A 109 -4.18 10.15 1.53
CA TYR A 109 -3.08 10.91 0.95
C TYR A 109 -3.41 12.41 0.81
N ARG A 110 -4.61 12.73 0.34
CA ARG A 110 -5.05 14.12 0.18
C ARG A 110 -5.23 14.82 1.53
N GLU A 111 -5.70 14.13 2.54
CA GLU A 111 -5.89 14.70 3.88
C GLU A 111 -4.55 14.92 4.59
N VAL A 112 -3.64 13.94 4.59
CA VAL A 112 -2.34 14.09 5.27
C VAL A 112 -1.43 15.13 4.61
N ALA A 113 -1.56 15.35 3.31
CA ALA A 113 -0.78 16.36 2.58
C ALA A 113 -1.10 17.81 2.99
N GLN A 114 -2.14 18.04 3.80
CA GLN A 114 -2.52 19.37 4.30
C GLN A 114 -1.74 19.80 5.56
N PHE A 115 -0.96 18.91 6.18
CA PHE A 115 -0.24 19.13 7.44
C PHE A 115 1.26 19.30 7.26
#